data_AF-A0A554JL44-F1
#
_entry.id   AF-A0A554JL44-F1
#
_cell.length_a   1.000
_cell.length_b   1.000
_cell.length_c   1.000
_cell.angle_alpha   90.00
_cell.angle_beta   90.00
_cell.angle_gamma   90.00
#
_symmetry.space_group_name_H-M   'P 1'
#
loop_
_entity.id
_entity.type
_entity.pdbx_description
1 polymer ?
#
loop_
_entity_poly.entity_id
_entity_poly.type
_entity_poly.pdbx_seq_one_letter_code
_entity_poly.pdbx_strand_id
1 'polypeptide(L)'
;MRYSNKPSGFTLVELLIVIAIIGILASIIFPAVQSARDKAYLSRAKAEFRSINTALEMYAANQGSYPPDANRDMPPGLEAYLGTGNWPKAPWPGSLYDWDAWAPGDLSFDPKEQVYQISIRFCPAGQPTQCTFPNEPWAQNFDYYSAAYYCIAGPCRAHSDQPPTHPGYCLNC
;
A
#
# COMPACT_ATOMS: atom_id res chain seq x y z
N MET A 1 5.52 -40.71 60.03
CA MET A 1 4.69 -39.53 59.72
C MET A 1 5.10 -38.99 58.35
N ARG A 2 4.20 -38.99 57.37
CA ARG A 2 4.43 -38.40 56.04
C ARG A 2 3.83 -37.00 56.04
N TYR A 3 4.65 -35.95 55.90
CA TYR A 3 4.16 -34.59 55.73
C TYR A 3 3.58 -34.45 54.31
N SER A 4 2.25 -34.30 54.22
CA SER A 4 1.57 -34.00 52.97
C SER A 4 1.77 -32.51 52.66
N ASN A 5 2.63 -32.19 51.70
CA ASN A 5 2.78 -30.82 51.19
C ASN A 5 1.45 -30.40 50.55
N LYS A 6 0.72 -29.48 51.17
CA LYS A 6 -0.42 -28.82 50.52
C LYS A 6 0.14 -27.87 49.46
N PRO A 7 -0.37 -27.91 48.21
CA PRO A 7 0.03 -26.92 47.21
C PRO A 7 -0.38 -25.52 47.70
N SER A 8 0.57 -24.59 47.67
CA SER A 8 0.31 -23.17 47.94
C SER A 8 -0.54 -22.59 46.81
N GLY A 9 -1.64 -21.91 47.16
CA GLY A 9 -2.44 -21.15 46.21
C GLY A 9 -1.79 -19.81 45.84
N PHE A 10 -2.10 -19.31 44.65
CA PHE A 10 -1.67 -17.99 44.18
C PHE A 10 -2.34 -16.89 45.00
N THR A 11 -1.61 -15.83 45.34
CA THR A 11 -2.16 -14.64 45.98
C THR A 11 -2.74 -13.67 44.94
N LEU A 12 -3.74 -12.88 45.37
CA LEU A 12 -4.35 -11.84 44.54
C LEU A 12 -3.33 -10.77 44.13
N VAL A 13 -2.37 -10.48 45.01
CA VAL A 13 -1.28 -9.52 44.76
C VAL A 13 -0.32 -10.03 43.69
N GLU A 14 0.06 -11.31 43.73
CA GLU A 14 0.91 -11.90 42.69
C GLU A 14 0.26 -11.84 41.31
N LEU A 15 -1.05 -12.10 41.22
CA LEU A 15 -1.78 -11.98 39.96
C LEU A 15 -1.84 -10.52 39.47
N LEU A 16 -2.06 -9.56 40.38
CA LEU A 16 -2.12 -8.13 40.07
C LEU A 16 -0.80 -7.59 39.52
N ILE A 17 0.34 -7.99 40.09
CA ILE A 17 1.66 -7.56 39.62
C ILE A 17 1.92 -8.12 38.21
N VAL A 18 1.54 -9.37 37.95
CA VAL A 18 1.75 -10.00 36.63
C VAL A 18 0.98 -9.26 35.53
N ILE A 19 -0.31 -8.96 35.75
CA ILE A 19 -1.09 -8.23 34.75
C ILE A 19 -0.58 -6.80 34.56
N ALA A 20 -0.07 -6.16 35.62
CA ALA A 20 0.52 -4.82 35.52
C ALA A 20 1.78 -4.84 34.65
N ILE A 21 2.68 -5.82 34.84
CA ILE A 21 3.88 -5.98 34.02
C ILE A 21 3.51 -6.28 32.56
N ILE A 22 2.56 -7.19 32.32
CA ILE A 22 2.08 -7.50 30.96
C ILE A 22 1.50 -6.24 30.29
N GLY A 23 0.73 -5.43 31.01
CA GLY A 23 0.18 -4.18 30.50
C GLY A 23 1.24 -3.16 30.08
N ILE A 24 2.31 -3.01 30.87
CA ILE A 24 3.44 -2.12 30.54
C ILE A 24 4.19 -2.62 29.31
N LEU A 25 4.46 -3.93 29.22
CA LEU A 25 5.16 -4.50 28.06
C LEU A 25 4.31 -4.39 26.78
N ALA A 26 3.01 -4.67 26.87
CA ALA A 26 2.10 -4.61 25.74
C ALA A 26 1.98 -3.19 25.15
N SER A 27 1.97 -2.15 26.00
CA SER A 27 1.83 -0.75 25.55
C SER A 27 3.01 -0.26 24.70
N ILE A 28 4.22 -0.79 24.96
CA ILE A 28 5.43 -0.46 24.18
C ILE A 28 5.47 -1.26 22.87
N ILE A 29 5.08 -2.54 22.92
CA ILE A 29 5.18 -3.46 21.78
C ILE A 29 4.18 -3.12 20.68
N PHE A 30 2.94 -2.76 21.04
CA PHE A 30 1.86 -2.54 20.07
C PHE A 30 2.19 -1.49 18.98
N PRO A 31 2.61 -0.25 19.30
CA PRO A 31 2.96 0.75 18.27
C PRO A 31 4.18 0.32 17.45
N ALA A 32 5.15 -0.36 18.06
CA ALA A 32 6.34 -0.85 17.35
C ALA A 32 5.98 -1.90 16.29
N VAL A 33 5.06 -2.82 16.60
CA VAL A 33 4.57 -3.84 15.65
C VAL A 33 3.81 -3.20 14.49
N GLN A 34 3.01 -2.16 14.73
CA GLN A 34 2.31 -1.46 13.65
C GLN A 34 3.28 -0.80 12.67
N SER A 35 4.25 -0.03 13.16
CA SER A 35 5.27 0.59 12.28
C SER A 35 6.10 -0.46 11.54
N ALA A 36 6.45 -1.58 12.18
CA ALA A 36 7.16 -2.67 11.51
C ALA A 36 6.34 -3.27 10.35
N ARG A 37 5.02 -3.40 10.52
CA ARG A 37 4.11 -3.87 9.46
C ARG A 37 4.02 -2.90 8.30
N ASP A 38 3.87 -1.60 8.56
CA ASP A 38 3.79 -0.59 7.49
C ASP A 38 5.09 -0.51 6.69
N LYS A 39 6.25 -0.63 7.34
CA LYS A 39 7.55 -0.75 6.66
C LYS A 39 7.64 -2.02 5.81
N ALA A 40 7.12 -3.15 6.30
CA ALA A 40 7.08 -4.39 5.53
C ALA A 40 6.16 -4.26 4.31
N TYR A 41 5.01 -3.60 4.45
CA TYR A 41 4.10 -3.28 3.34
C TYR A 41 4.77 -2.40 2.30
N LEU A 42 5.48 -1.35 2.71
CA LEU A 42 6.23 -0.51 1.79
C LEU A 42 7.34 -1.27 1.05
N SER A 43 8.07 -2.14 1.76
CA SER A 43 9.10 -2.99 1.15
C SER A 43 8.49 -3.93 0.09
N ARG A 44 7.37 -4.58 0.43
CA ARG A 44 6.61 -5.42 -0.49
C ARG A 44 6.12 -4.62 -1.70
N ALA A 45 5.54 -3.44 -1.47
CA ALA A 45 5.05 -2.57 -2.53
C ALA A 45 6.16 -2.23 -3.53
N LYS A 46 7.36 -1.87 -3.06
CA LYS A 46 8.52 -1.58 -3.90
C LYS A 46 8.93 -2.77 -4.77
N ALA A 47 8.92 -3.98 -4.21
CA ALA A 47 9.23 -5.19 -4.97
C ALA A 47 8.15 -5.50 -6.02
N GLU A 48 6.88 -5.41 -5.64
CA GLU A 48 5.74 -5.63 -6.53
C GLU A 48 5.69 -4.59 -7.67
N PHE A 49 5.93 -3.31 -7.39
CA PHE A 49 6.02 -2.27 -8.44
C PHE A 49 7.09 -2.58 -9.48
N ARG A 50 8.27 -3.03 -9.05
CA ARG A 50 9.34 -3.42 -9.99
C ARG A 50 8.90 -4.61 -10.85
N SER A 51 8.27 -5.61 -10.24
CA SER A 51 7.74 -6.77 -10.97
C SER A 51 6.67 -6.38 -11.99
N ILE A 52 5.74 -5.50 -11.62
CA ILE A 52 4.69 -5.01 -12.51
C ILE A 52 5.31 -4.16 -13.63
N ASN A 53 6.27 -3.28 -13.31
CA ASN A 53 6.98 -2.48 -14.30
C ASN A 53 7.68 -3.35 -15.34
N THR A 54 8.38 -4.41 -14.92
CA THR A 54 8.98 -5.36 -15.86
C THR A 54 7.94 -6.03 -16.77
N ALA A 55 6.77 -6.41 -16.22
CA ALA A 55 5.69 -6.98 -17.04
C ALA A 55 5.15 -5.96 -18.06
N LEU A 56 4.99 -4.70 -17.67
CA LEU A 56 4.54 -3.61 -18.54
C LEU A 56 5.56 -3.29 -19.64
N GLU A 57 6.86 -3.29 -19.32
CA GLU A 57 7.94 -3.13 -20.29
C GLU A 57 7.93 -4.27 -21.32
N MET A 58 7.75 -5.51 -20.88
CA MET A 58 7.64 -6.67 -21.78
C MET A 58 6.37 -6.60 -22.64
N TYR A 59 5.24 -6.17 -22.08
CA TYR A 59 4.02 -5.92 -22.82
C TYR A 59 4.28 -4.88 -23.92
N ALA A 60 4.86 -3.73 -23.56
CA ALA A 60 5.12 -2.66 -24.51
C ALA A 60 6.12 -3.06 -25.60
N ALA A 61 7.14 -3.84 -25.25
CA ALA A 61 8.09 -4.38 -26.23
C ALA A 61 7.43 -5.31 -27.26
N ASN A 62 6.40 -6.07 -26.85
CA ASN A 62 5.71 -7.00 -27.73
C ASN A 62 4.55 -6.35 -28.51
N GLN A 63 3.83 -5.41 -27.90
CA GLN A 63 2.63 -4.78 -28.46
C GLN A 63 2.91 -3.42 -29.13
N GLY A 64 4.12 -2.87 -28.96
CA GLY A 64 4.54 -1.58 -29.51
C GLY A 64 4.12 -0.36 -28.69
N SER A 65 3.23 -0.54 -27.70
CA SER A 65 2.83 0.50 -26.74
C SER A 65 2.45 -0.10 -25.40
N TYR A 66 2.48 0.70 -24.34
CA TYR A 66 1.89 0.33 -23.05
C TYR A 66 0.38 0.08 -23.19
N PRO A 67 -0.22 -0.74 -22.30
CA PRO A 67 -1.65 -0.98 -22.35
C PRO A 67 -2.46 0.28 -21.98
N PRO A 68 -3.71 0.38 -22.44
CA PRO A 68 -4.60 1.47 -22.03
C PRO A 68 -4.88 1.43 -20.53
N ASP A 69 -5.37 2.56 -20.01
CA ASP A 69 -5.78 2.67 -18.61
C ASP A 69 -6.90 1.65 -18.32
N ALA A 70 -6.84 1.05 -17.14
CA ALA A 70 -7.76 0.00 -16.71
C ALA A 70 -8.58 0.38 -15.47
N ASN A 71 -8.51 1.65 -15.04
CA ASN A 71 -9.29 2.23 -13.96
C ASN A 71 -9.38 1.35 -12.72
N ARG A 72 -8.30 1.33 -11.93
CA ARG A 72 -8.18 0.56 -10.68
C ARG A 72 -8.23 -0.95 -10.85
N ASP A 73 -7.85 -1.42 -12.03
CA ASP A 73 -7.77 -2.84 -12.36
C ASP A 73 -6.51 -3.15 -13.17
N MET A 74 -6.31 -4.43 -13.45
CA MET A 74 -5.29 -4.94 -14.35
C MET A 74 -5.60 -4.57 -15.79
N PRO A 75 -4.63 -4.03 -16.55
CA PRO A 75 -4.83 -3.85 -17.98
C PRO A 75 -4.98 -5.20 -18.71
N PRO A 76 -5.95 -5.31 -19.64
CA PRO A 76 -6.15 -6.53 -20.42
C PRO A 76 -4.89 -6.96 -21.17
N GLY A 77 -4.56 -8.24 -21.14
CA GLY A 77 -3.41 -8.83 -21.83
C GLY A 77 -2.11 -8.78 -21.02
N LEU A 78 -2.07 -8.09 -19.88
CA LEU A 78 -0.90 -8.07 -19.00
C LEU A 78 -0.71 -9.40 -18.25
N GLU A 79 -1.76 -10.24 -18.16
CA GLU A 79 -1.74 -11.54 -17.49
C GLU A 79 -0.63 -12.45 -18.02
N ALA A 80 -0.36 -12.38 -19.33
CA ALA A 80 0.69 -13.18 -19.97
C ALA A 80 2.12 -12.82 -19.54
N TYR A 81 2.30 -11.65 -18.91
CA TYR A 81 3.60 -11.09 -18.52
C TYR A 81 3.81 -11.10 -17.00
N LEU A 82 2.76 -11.36 -16.23
CA LEU A 82 2.83 -11.51 -14.78
C LEU A 82 3.11 -12.97 -14.42
N GLY A 83 4.08 -13.21 -13.54
CA GLY A 83 4.45 -14.58 -13.14
C GLY A 83 3.31 -15.40 -12.53
N THR A 84 2.31 -14.73 -11.92
CA THR A 84 1.10 -15.35 -11.35
C THR A 84 -0.11 -15.31 -12.29
N GLY A 85 -0.02 -14.61 -13.42
CA GLY A 85 -1.16 -14.31 -14.30
C GLY A 85 -2.23 -13.40 -13.70
N ASN A 86 -2.00 -12.83 -12.51
CA ASN A 86 -3.00 -12.05 -11.78
C ASN A 86 -2.39 -10.76 -11.25
N TRP A 87 -3.22 -9.71 -11.21
CA TRP A 87 -2.89 -8.45 -10.53
C TRP A 87 -2.63 -8.70 -9.05
N PRO A 88 -1.50 -8.26 -8.49
CA PRO A 88 -1.22 -8.46 -7.09
C PRO A 88 -2.22 -7.70 -6.22
N LYS A 89 -2.49 -8.22 -5.02
CA LYS A 89 -3.22 -7.46 -4.00
C LYS A 89 -2.26 -6.48 -3.34
N ALA A 90 -2.62 -5.20 -3.33
CA ALA A 90 -1.77 -4.18 -2.72
C ALA A 90 -1.53 -4.49 -1.23
N PRO A 91 -0.37 -4.09 -0.67
CA PRO A 91 0.03 -4.55 0.66
C PRO A 91 -0.83 -4.03 1.82
N TRP A 92 -1.43 -2.84 1.68
CA TRP A 92 -2.23 -2.24 2.75
C TRP A 92 -3.67 -2.76 2.73
N PRO A 93 -4.30 -2.97 3.91
CA PRO A 93 -5.69 -3.39 3.98
C PRO A 93 -6.61 -2.41 3.25
N GLY A 94 -7.43 -2.92 2.32
CA GLY A 94 -8.37 -2.10 1.54
C GLY A 94 -7.74 -1.28 0.42
N SER A 95 -6.41 -1.35 0.24
CA SER A 95 -5.76 -0.71 -0.91
C SER A 95 -5.75 -1.61 -2.14
N LEU A 96 -5.56 -1.00 -3.30
CA LEU A 96 -5.52 -1.67 -4.59
C LEU A 96 -4.44 -1.05 -5.49
N TYR A 97 -3.89 -1.85 -6.39
CA TYR A 97 -3.02 -1.37 -7.46
C TYR A 97 -3.85 -0.84 -8.62
N ASP A 98 -3.36 0.22 -9.24
CA ASP A 98 -4.02 0.96 -10.31
C ASP A 98 -2.99 1.27 -11.40
N TRP A 99 -3.29 0.90 -12.63
CA TRP A 99 -2.46 1.22 -13.80
C TRP A 99 -2.96 2.53 -14.39
N ASP A 100 -2.20 3.61 -14.21
CA ASP A 100 -2.56 4.93 -14.70
C ASP A 100 -1.87 5.17 -16.06
N ALA A 101 -2.65 5.31 -17.12
CA ALA A 101 -2.17 5.59 -18.47
C ALA A 101 -2.86 6.84 -19.04
N TRP A 102 -2.58 7.98 -18.42
CA TRP A 102 -3.27 9.23 -18.70
C TRP A 102 -2.73 9.93 -19.94
N ALA A 103 -3.61 10.13 -20.92
CA ALA A 103 -3.29 10.82 -22.17
C ALA A 103 -3.51 12.35 -22.07
N PRO A 104 -2.78 13.15 -22.86
CA PRO A 104 -3.06 14.59 -22.98
C PRO A 104 -4.51 14.85 -23.41
N GLY A 105 -5.18 15.79 -22.75
CA GLY A 105 -6.57 16.17 -23.03
C GLY A 105 -7.66 15.22 -22.52
N ASP A 106 -7.33 14.09 -21.88
CA ASP A 106 -8.31 13.12 -21.35
C ASP A 106 -8.85 13.50 -19.94
N LEU A 107 -8.19 14.44 -19.26
CA LEU A 107 -8.44 14.72 -17.84
C LEU A 107 -8.75 16.19 -17.58
N SER A 108 -9.48 16.45 -16.49
CA SER A 108 -9.85 17.82 -16.08
C SER A 108 -8.65 18.69 -15.70
N PHE A 109 -7.48 18.08 -15.49
CA PHE A 109 -6.18 18.72 -15.32
C PHE A 109 -5.18 18.14 -16.34
N ASP A 110 -5.27 18.65 -17.56
CA ASP A 110 -4.52 18.27 -18.75
C ASP A 110 -3.02 17.98 -18.47
N PRO A 111 -2.59 16.71 -18.38
CA PRO A 111 -1.19 16.41 -18.45
C PRO A 111 -0.74 16.73 -19.88
N LYS A 112 0.07 17.78 -20.05
CA LYS A 112 0.60 18.19 -21.37
C LYS A 112 1.35 17.08 -22.12
N GLU A 113 1.69 16.00 -21.42
CA GLU A 113 2.42 14.84 -21.88
C GLU A 113 1.78 13.57 -21.32
N GLN A 114 1.93 12.45 -22.04
CA GLN A 114 1.47 11.14 -21.59
C GLN A 114 2.09 10.78 -20.23
N VAL A 115 1.26 10.35 -19.28
CA VAL A 115 1.72 9.82 -17.99
C VAL A 115 1.51 8.31 -17.98
N TYR A 116 2.55 7.58 -17.56
CA TYR A 116 2.48 6.17 -17.24
C TYR A 116 3.01 5.98 -15.83
N GLN A 117 2.19 5.43 -14.95
CA GLN A 117 2.59 5.12 -13.58
C GLN A 117 1.74 3.98 -13.02
N ILE A 118 2.24 3.37 -11.95
CA ILE A 118 1.48 2.40 -11.17
C ILE A 118 1.18 3.06 -9.83
N SER A 119 -0.08 3.12 -9.44
CA SER A 119 -0.51 3.70 -8.16
C SER A 119 -1.02 2.63 -7.20
N ILE A 120 -0.85 2.88 -5.91
CA ILE A 120 -1.60 2.23 -4.84
C ILE A 120 -2.65 3.23 -4.38
N ARG A 121 -3.91 2.90 -4.64
CA ARG A 121 -5.08 3.64 -4.15
C ARG A 121 -5.47 3.08 -2.79
N PHE A 122 -5.64 3.94 -1.80
CA PHE A 122 -6.00 3.55 -0.43
C PHE A 122 -7.51 3.53 -0.16
N CYS A 123 -8.30 3.87 -1.17
CA CYS A 123 -9.75 3.90 -1.14
C CYS A 123 -10.29 2.98 -2.23
N PRO A 124 -11.34 2.17 -1.96
CA PRO A 124 -12.00 1.37 -2.99
C PRO A 124 -12.57 2.24 -4.12
N ALA A 125 -12.70 1.67 -5.31
CA ALA A 125 -13.35 2.32 -6.44
C ALA A 125 -14.80 2.73 -6.09
N GLY A 126 -15.16 4.00 -6.31
CA GLY A 126 -16.50 4.52 -6.05
C GLY A 126 -16.88 4.69 -4.57
N GLN A 127 -15.95 4.52 -3.61
CA GLN A 127 -16.21 4.66 -2.18
C GLN A 127 -15.25 5.68 -1.53
N PRO A 128 -15.50 7.00 -1.69
CA PRO A 128 -14.58 8.03 -1.24
C PRO A 128 -14.44 8.16 0.28
N THR A 129 -15.35 7.56 1.04
CA THR A 129 -15.36 7.64 2.51
C THR A 129 -14.73 6.42 3.19
N GLN A 130 -14.26 5.42 2.42
CA GLN A 130 -13.74 4.15 2.96
C GLN A 130 -12.23 4.00 2.72
N CYS A 131 -11.47 5.06 2.99
CA CYS A 131 -10.02 5.06 2.82
C CYS A 131 -9.31 4.54 4.06
N THR A 132 -8.30 3.68 3.88
CA THR A 132 -7.40 3.24 4.96
C THR A 132 -5.97 3.61 4.61
N PHE A 133 -5.45 4.65 5.25
CA PHE A 133 -4.10 5.16 4.99
C PHE A 133 -3.03 4.50 5.87
N PRO A 134 -1.78 4.42 5.41
CA PRO A 134 -0.64 3.95 6.21
C PRO A 134 -0.39 4.86 7.42
N ASN A 135 0.05 4.29 8.55
CA ASN A 135 0.48 5.06 9.70
C ASN A 135 1.98 5.43 9.60
N GLU A 136 2.33 6.11 8.52
CA GLU A 136 3.70 6.50 8.20
C GLU A 136 3.81 8.02 8.01
N PRO A 137 4.97 8.64 8.31
CA PRO A 137 5.14 10.09 8.19
C PRO A 137 4.80 10.67 6.81
N TRP A 138 5.09 9.93 5.74
CA TRP A 138 4.81 10.36 4.38
C TRP A 138 3.33 10.32 4.00
N ALA A 139 2.50 9.63 4.78
CA ALA A 139 1.06 9.47 4.53
C ALA A 139 0.17 10.34 5.44
N GLN A 140 0.76 11.16 6.33
CA GLN A 140 0.00 11.88 7.38
C GLN A 140 -1.08 12.82 6.84
N ASN A 141 -0.85 13.40 5.66
CA ASN A 141 -1.77 14.35 5.02
C ASN A 141 -2.50 13.74 3.82
N PHE A 142 -2.58 12.41 3.77
CA PHE A 142 -3.26 11.74 2.67
C PHE A 142 -4.77 11.94 2.77
N ASP A 143 -5.38 12.19 1.63
CA ASP A 143 -6.81 12.26 1.44
C ASP A 143 -7.25 11.31 0.32
N TYR A 144 -8.52 11.42 -0.10
CA TYR A 144 -9.11 10.56 -1.12
C TYR A 144 -8.34 10.54 -2.46
N TYR A 145 -7.66 11.62 -2.81
CA TYR A 145 -6.89 11.74 -4.04
C TYR A 145 -5.40 11.40 -3.85
N SER A 146 -4.98 11.09 -2.63
CA SER A 146 -3.59 10.71 -2.36
C SER A 146 -3.31 9.26 -2.75
N ALA A 147 -2.10 9.02 -3.23
CA ALA A 147 -1.64 7.70 -3.64
C ALA A 147 -0.14 7.55 -3.39
N ALA A 148 0.30 6.30 -3.22
CA ALA A 148 1.70 5.95 -3.35
C ALA A 148 1.92 5.41 -4.77
N TYR A 149 2.83 5.97 -5.55
CA TYR A 149 2.95 5.66 -6.98
C TYR A 149 4.39 5.42 -7.43
N TYR A 150 4.53 4.62 -8.47
CA TYR A 150 5.79 4.33 -9.16
C TYR A 150 5.73 4.93 -10.55
N CYS A 151 6.58 5.92 -10.82
CA CYS A 151 6.60 6.67 -12.06
C CYS A 151 7.33 5.92 -13.16
N ILE A 152 6.68 5.68 -14.30
CA ILE A 152 7.31 5.04 -15.47
C ILE A 152 7.68 6.10 -16.51
N ALA A 153 6.75 7.00 -16.84
CA ALA A 153 7.00 8.07 -17.80
C ALA A 153 6.09 9.28 -17.55
N GLY A 154 6.57 10.46 -17.94
CA GLY A 154 5.82 11.72 -17.88
C GLY A 154 5.78 12.36 -16.49
N PRO A 155 4.98 13.43 -16.32
CA PRO A 155 4.83 14.16 -15.06
C PRO A 155 3.89 13.43 -14.08
N CYS A 156 4.39 12.33 -13.51
CA CYS A 156 3.72 11.49 -12.52
C CYS A 156 3.27 12.26 -11.27
N ARG A 157 2.16 11.82 -10.67
CA ARG A 157 1.48 12.52 -9.56
C ARG A 157 0.51 11.59 -8.84
N ALA A 158 0.00 12.02 -7.69
CA ALA A 158 -0.91 11.23 -6.88
C ALA A 158 -2.24 10.91 -7.59
N HIS A 159 -2.83 11.87 -8.29
CA HIS A 159 -4.12 11.72 -8.96
C HIS A 159 -4.20 12.61 -10.19
N SER A 160 -4.95 12.16 -11.19
CA SER A 160 -5.18 12.87 -12.45
C SER A 160 -5.71 14.29 -12.22
N ASP A 161 -6.75 14.40 -11.39
CA ASP A 161 -7.41 15.67 -11.09
C ASP A 161 -6.72 16.54 -10.01
N GLN A 162 -5.46 16.26 -9.68
CA GLN A 162 -4.74 17.00 -8.65
C GLN A 162 -3.42 17.57 -9.17
N PRO A 163 -2.97 18.74 -8.65
CA PRO A 163 -1.67 19.28 -9.00
C PRO A 163 -0.54 18.36 -8.48
N PRO A 164 0.68 18.44 -9.05
CA PRO A 164 1.83 17.68 -8.55
C PRO A 164 2.20 17.93 -7.08
N THR A 165 1.76 19.07 -6.51
CA THR A 165 1.94 19.42 -5.09
C THR A 165 0.96 18.73 -4.15
N HIS A 166 -0.09 18.10 -4.68
CA HIS A 166 -1.05 17.36 -3.88
C HIS A 166 -0.37 16.18 -3.17
N PRO A 167 -0.73 15.86 -1.92
CA PRO A 167 -0.09 14.80 -1.15
C PRO A 167 -0.04 13.47 -1.91
N GLY A 168 1.16 12.93 -2.03
CA GLY A 168 1.41 11.64 -2.65
C GLY A 168 2.83 11.19 -2.35
N TYR A 169 3.08 9.91 -2.55
CA TYR A 169 4.40 9.33 -2.27
C TYR A 169 4.93 8.62 -3.51
N CYS A 170 5.91 9.23 -4.17
CA CYS A 170 6.61 8.60 -5.27
C CYS A 170 7.66 7.61 -4.73
N LEU A 171 7.64 6.36 -5.20
CA LEU A 171 8.54 5.31 -4.70
C LEU A 171 9.89 5.25 -5.43
N ASN A 172 10.00 5.87 -6.59
CA ASN A 172 11.21 5.91 -7.45
C ASN A 172 11.60 7.32 -7.90
N CYS A 173 11.07 8.33 -7.20
CA CYS A 173 11.62 9.66 -7.10
C CYS A 173 12.42 9.72 -5.78
#